data_AF-A0A952AFR9-F1
#
_entry.id   AF-A0A952AFR9-F1
#
_cell.length_a   1.000
_cell.length_b   1.000
_cell.length_c   1.000
_cell.angle_alpha   90.00
_cell.angle_beta   90.00
_cell.angle_gamma   90.00
#
_symmetry.space_group_name_H-M   'P 1'
#
loop_
_entity.id
_entity.type
_entity.pdbx_description
1 polymer ?
#
loop_
_entity_poly.entity_id
_entity_poly.type
_entity_poly.pdbx_seq_one_letter_code
_entity_poly.pdbx_strand_id
1 'polypeptide(L)'
;MTNKKNIKVFIEGAISSSFIGESILKHSTKKNIGAHSIFLGQVRNDIINQQEVKAIEYSAYNEMAEEKFHEIREDAFKKYDLICMHIYHSMGVVNAGEI
;
A
#
# COMPACT_ATOMS: atom_id res chain seq x y z
N MET A 1 14.37 -22.61 6.18
CA MET A 1 13.41 -21.84 5.36
C MET A 1 12.15 -21.66 6.17
N THR A 2 12.02 -20.54 6.89
CA THR A 2 10.82 -20.26 7.68
C THR A 2 9.68 -19.93 6.73
N ASN A 3 8.56 -20.66 6.84
CA ASN A 3 7.28 -20.35 6.19
C ASN A 3 6.88 -18.90 6.50
N LYS A 4 7.32 -17.95 5.69
CA LYS A 4 6.96 -16.54 5.78
C LYS A 4 5.57 -16.42 5.16
N LYS A 5 4.57 -16.18 6.01
CA LYS A 5 3.18 -15.96 5.63
C LYS A 5 3.14 -14.90 4.52
N ASN A 6 2.59 -15.24 3.35
CA ASN A 6 2.42 -14.28 2.24
C ASN A 6 1.69 -13.05 2.78
N ILE A 7 2.35 -11.90 2.70
CA ILE A 7 1.77 -10.62 3.08
C ILE A 7 0.87 -10.23 1.92
N LYS A 8 -0.44 -10.17 2.15
CA LYS A 8 -1.38 -9.69 1.14
C LYS A 8 -1.17 -8.19 0.95
N VAL A 9 -0.46 -7.82 -0.11
CA VAL A 9 -0.14 -6.43 -0.47
C VAL A 9 -1.15 -5.84 -1.45
N PHE A 10 -1.82 -6.67 -2.24
CA PHE A 10 -2.79 -6.21 -3.22
C PHE A 10 -4.22 -6.20 -2.68
N ILE A 11 -4.94 -5.13 -3.04
CA ILE A 11 -6.36 -4.94 -2.77
C ILE A 11 -7.04 -4.69 -4.12
N GLU A 12 -8.11 -5.42 -4.42
CA GLU A 12 -8.86 -5.23 -5.65
C GLU A 12 -9.71 -3.95 -5.55
N GLY A 13 -9.56 -3.06 -6.53
CA GLY A 13 -10.16 -1.72 -6.54
C GLY A 13 -9.49 -0.75 -5.57
N ALA A 14 -10.20 0.36 -5.30
CA ALA A 14 -9.74 1.41 -4.41
C ALA A 14 -9.63 0.95 -2.94
N ILE A 15 -8.60 1.44 -2.26
CA ILE A 15 -8.38 1.27 -0.83
C ILE A 15 -9.23 2.29 -0.07
N SER A 16 -10.20 1.80 0.70
CA SER A 16 -11.09 2.66 1.46
C SER A 16 -10.37 3.36 2.63
N SER A 17 -10.84 4.56 2.97
CA SER A 17 -10.40 5.27 4.17
C SER A 17 -10.66 4.48 5.47
N SER A 18 -11.73 3.70 5.51
CA SER A 18 -12.03 2.79 6.63
C SER A 18 -10.96 1.72 6.80
N PHE A 19 -10.51 1.10 5.71
CA PHE A 19 -9.44 0.10 5.74
C PHE A 19 -8.13 0.70 6.29
N ILE A 20 -7.78 1.91 5.85
CA ILE A 20 -6.60 2.65 6.35
C ILE A 20 -6.74 2.88 7.87
N GLY A 21 -7.91 3.35 8.32
CA GLY A 21 -8.20 3.56 9.74
C GLY A 21 -8.08 2.27 10.57
N GLU A 22 -8.64 1.17 10.08
CA GLU A 22 -8.52 -0.16 10.72
C GLU A 22 -7.07 -0.64 10.79
N SER A 23 -6.27 -0.40 9.74
CA SER A 23 -4.85 -0.74 9.72
C SER A 23 -4.07 -0.01 10.81
N ILE A 24 -4.36 1.28 11.01
CA ILE A 24 -3.79 2.07 12.12
C ILE A 24 -4.27 1.50 13.47
N LEU A 25 -5.57 1.26 13.62
CA LEU A 25 -6.17 0.75 14.87
C LEU A 25 -5.58 -0.59 15.31
N LYS A 26 -5.24 -1.48 14.37
CA LYS A 26 -4.60 -2.78 14.66
C LYS A 26 -3.24 -2.65 15.39
N HIS A 27 -2.61 -1.48 15.35
CA HIS A 27 -1.37 -1.21 16.09
C HIS A 27 -1.60 -0.73 17.53
N SER A 28 -2.85 -0.51 17.94
CA SER A 28 -3.19 0.00 19.27
C SER A 28 -2.62 -0.85 20.43
N THR A 29 -2.37 -2.15 20.21
CA THR A 29 -1.76 -3.05 21.20
C THR A 29 -0.24 -2.93 21.28
N LYS A 30 0.43 -2.36 20.27
CA LYS A 30 1.90 -2.18 20.20
C LYS A 30 2.32 -0.86 20.86
N LYS A 31 2.41 -0.88 22.19
CA LYS A 31 2.68 0.31 23.02
C LYS A 31 4.10 0.87 22.92
N ASN A 32 5.00 0.21 22.22
CA ASN A 32 6.36 0.69 21.94
C ASN A 32 6.45 1.55 20.67
N ILE A 33 5.34 1.75 19.93
CA ILE A 33 5.29 2.64 18.77
C ILE A 33 5.00 4.08 19.23
N GLY A 34 5.96 4.98 19.02
CA GLY A 34 5.81 6.42 19.34
C GLY A 34 5.37 7.30 18.18
N ALA A 35 5.42 6.81 16.93
CA ALA A 35 5.09 7.58 15.74
C ALA A 35 4.60 6.68 14.59
N HIS A 36 3.75 7.25 13.74
CA HIS A 36 3.33 6.66 12.47
C HIS A 36 3.74 7.60 11.32
N SER A 37 4.33 7.04 10.26
CA SER A 37 4.58 7.74 9.00
C SER A 37 3.77 7.05 7.92
N ILE A 38 2.94 7.81 7.20
CA ILE A 38 2.00 7.27 6.22
C ILE A 38 2.16 8.04 4.91
N PHE A 39 2.22 7.30 3.81
CA PHE A 39 2.13 7.82 2.46
C PHE A 39 0.85 7.29 1.80
N LEU A 40 0.08 8.16 1.17
CA LEU A 40 -1.16 7.83 0.48
C LEU A 40 -1.05 8.31 -0.98
N GLY A 41 -1.10 7.38 -1.93
CA GLY A 41 -1.13 7.70 -3.36
C GLY A 41 -2.57 7.84 -3.83
N GLN A 42 -3.02 9.05 -4.12
CA GLN A 42 -4.36 9.31 -4.63
C GLN A 42 -4.30 9.52 -6.16
N VAL A 43 -5.23 8.91 -6.89
CA VAL A 43 -5.36 9.13 -8.34
C VAL A 43 -5.79 10.57 -8.57
N ARG A 44 -5.02 11.32 -9.37
CA ARG A 44 -5.32 12.71 -9.72
C ARG A 44 -6.21 12.78 -10.96
N ASN A 45 -7.02 13.82 -11.07
CA ASN A 45 -7.81 14.14 -12.26
C ASN A 45 -7.04 15.04 -13.25
N ASP A 46 -5.79 14.69 -13.55
CA ASP A 46 -4.93 15.51 -14.40
C ASP A 46 -5.53 15.69 -15.81
N ILE A 47 -5.25 16.83 -16.44
CA ILE A 47 -5.59 17.07 -17.85
C ILE A 47 -4.37 16.75 -18.72
N ILE A 48 -4.47 15.71 -19.54
CA ILE A 48 -3.42 15.25 -20.45
C ILE A 48 -3.99 15.26 -21.86
N ASN A 49 -3.33 15.96 -22.80
CA ASN A 49 -3.81 16.09 -24.19
C ASN A 49 -5.26 16.60 -24.28
N GLN A 50 -5.64 17.57 -23.44
CA GLN A 50 -7.00 18.13 -23.31
C GLN A 50 -8.06 17.12 -22.85
N GLN A 51 -7.64 15.97 -22.31
CA GLN A 51 -8.52 14.95 -21.75
C GLN A 51 -8.30 14.84 -20.24
N GLU A 52 -9.39 14.69 -19.49
CA GLU A 52 -9.36 14.52 -18.04
C GLU A 52 -9.17 13.04 -17.69
N VAL A 53 -8.19 12.75 -16.83
CA VAL A 53 -8.00 11.40 -16.28
C VAL A 53 -9.18 11.05 -15.36
N LYS A 54 -9.96 10.04 -15.74
CA LYS A 54 -11.08 9.54 -14.93
C LYS A 54 -10.69 8.45 -13.95
N ALA A 55 -9.73 7.61 -14.32
CA ALA A 55 -9.24 6.51 -13.51
C ALA A 55 -7.85 6.06 -13.98
N ILE A 56 -7.16 5.28 -13.14
CA ILE A 56 -5.98 4.51 -13.51
C ILE A 56 -6.31 3.02 -13.30
N GLU A 57 -5.95 2.18 -14.27
CA GLU A 57 -6.04 0.72 -14.14
C GLU A 57 -4.67 0.15 -13.78
N TYR A 58 -4.58 -0.50 -12.63
CA TYR A 58 -3.35 -1.12 -12.14
C TYR A 58 -3.36 -2.62 -12.42
N SER A 59 -2.30 -3.11 -13.06
CA SER A 59 -2.07 -4.53 -13.31
C SER A 59 -0.64 -4.91 -12.99
N ALA A 60 -0.41 -6.17 -12.63
CA ALA A 60 0.89 -6.68 -12.23
C ALA A 60 0.97 -8.19 -12.44
N TYR A 61 2.20 -8.70 -12.58
CA TYR A 61 2.48 -10.11 -12.29
C TYR A 61 2.64 -10.26 -10.78
N ASN A 62 1.56 -10.69 -10.12
CA ASN A 62 1.42 -10.60 -8.67
C ASN A 62 2.56 -11.30 -7.91
N GLU A 63 2.97 -12.50 -8.30
CA GLU A 63 4.00 -13.27 -7.59
C GLU A 63 5.34 -12.51 -7.55
N MET A 64 5.78 -12.01 -8.71
CA MET A 64 7.02 -11.23 -8.81
C MET A 64 6.90 -9.89 -8.05
N ALA A 65 5.76 -9.22 -8.15
CA ALA A 65 5.56 -7.94 -7.47
C ALA A 65 5.52 -8.10 -5.94
N GLU A 66 4.87 -9.15 -5.43
CA GLU A 66 4.86 -9.51 -4.01
C GLU A 66 6.27 -9.78 -3.47
N GLU A 67 7.10 -10.49 -4.24
CA GLU A 67 8.51 -10.69 -3.90
C GLU A 67 9.26 -9.36 -3.80
N LYS A 68 9.05 -8.45 -4.76
CA LYS A 68 9.67 -7.11 -4.72
C LYS A 68 9.18 -6.24 -3.56
N PHE A 69 7.89 -6.29 -3.21
CA PHE A 69 7.40 -5.65 -2.00
C PHE A 69 8.04 -6.22 -0.73
N HIS A 70 8.28 -7.54 -0.70
CA HIS A 70 8.98 -8.17 0.41
C HIS A 70 10.42 -7.67 0.52
N GLU A 71 11.17 -7.66 -0.59
CA GLU A 71 12.55 -7.13 -0.65
C GLU A 71 12.62 -5.69 -0.12
N ILE A 72 11.78 -4.79 -0.64
CA ILE A 72 11.72 -3.38 -0.22
C ILE A 72 11.45 -3.26 1.27
N ARG A 73 10.49 -4.04 1.80
CA ARG A 73 10.14 -4.03 3.22
C ARG A 73 11.33 -4.48 4.07
N GLU A 74 11.97 -5.59 3.72
CA GLU A 74 13.12 -6.11 4.49
C GLU A 74 14.31 -5.16 4.44
N ASP A 75 14.57 -4.52 3.30
CA ASP A 75 15.63 -3.51 3.17
C ASP A 75 15.34 -2.26 4.00
N ALA A 76 14.08 -1.85 4.13
CA ALA A 76 13.70 -0.77 5.04
C ALA A 76 13.93 -1.13 6.51
N PHE A 77 13.61 -2.36 6.94
CA PHE A 77 13.91 -2.84 8.31
C PHE A 77 15.41 -2.97 8.58
N LYS A 78 16.23 -3.28 7.56
CA LYS A 78 17.70 -3.27 7.71
C LYS A 78 18.26 -1.85 7.86
N LYS A 79 17.67 -0.89 7.16
CA LYS A 79 18.16 0.49 7.09
C LYS A 79 17.66 1.38 8.23
N TYR A 80 16.47 1.12 8.73
CA TYR A 80 15.78 1.96 9.71
C TYR A 80 15.26 1.12 10.88
N ASP A 81 15.26 1.69 12.08
CA ASP A 81 14.70 1.06 13.29
C ASP A 81 13.17 1.13 13.29
N LEU A 82 12.54 0.33 12.43
CA LEU A 82 11.10 0.25 12.29
C LEU A 82 10.55 -0.89 13.13
N ILE A 83 9.45 -0.64 13.83
CA ILE A 83 8.72 -1.67 14.59
C ILE A 83 7.75 -2.43 13.69
N CYS A 84 7.14 -1.75 12.71
CA CYS A 84 6.18 -2.34 11.80
C CYS A 84 6.09 -1.54 10.50
N MET A 85 5.78 -2.24 9.40
CA MET A 85 5.59 -1.67 8.08
C MET A 85 4.57 -2.51 7.34
N HIS A 86 3.61 -1.83 6.72
CA HIS A 86 2.61 -2.42 5.84
C HIS A 86 2.61 -1.66 4.53
N ILE A 87 2.48 -2.40 3.43
CA ILE A 87 2.38 -1.84 2.08
C ILE A 87 1.12 -2.43 1.47
N TYR A 88 0.26 -1.56 0.97
CA TYR A 88 -0.95 -1.92 0.25
C TYR A 88 -0.97 -1.18 -1.09
N HIS A 89 -1.39 -1.87 -2.14
CA HIS A 89 -1.51 -1.30 -3.47
C HIS A 89 -2.80 -1.77 -4.13
N SER A 90 -3.51 -0.83 -4.73
CA SER A 90 -4.74 -1.06 -5.49
C SER A 90 -4.44 -1.86 -6.77
N MET A 91 -5.36 -2.72 -7.18
CA MET A 91 -5.36 -3.46 -8.44
C MET A 91 -6.67 -3.18 -9.18
N GLY A 92 -6.68 -3.34 -10.49
CA GLY A 92 -7.83 -2.99 -11.31
C GLY A 92 -8.04 -1.48 -11.41
N VAL A 93 -9.27 -1.07 -11.67
CA VAL A 93 -9.62 0.34 -11.95
C VAL A 93 -9.82 1.13 -10.64
N VAL A 94 -9.13 2.26 -10.53
CA VAL A 94 -9.22 3.22 -9.40
C VAL A 94 -9.51 4.60 -9.95
N ASN A 95 -10.62 5.21 -9.55
CA ASN A 95 -11.09 6.49 -10.08
C ASN A 95 -10.28 7.67 -9.53
N ALA A 96 -10.29 8.79 -10.24
CA ALA A 96 -9.73 10.02 -9.75
C ALA A 96 -10.38 10.44 -8.41
N GLY A 97 -9.54 10.80 -7.44
CA GLY A 97 -9.95 11.05 -6.06
C GLY A 97 -9.92 9.81 -5.15
N GLU A 98 -9.76 8.61 -5.70
CA GLU A 98 -9.60 7.38 -4.93
C GLU A 98 -8.11 7.04 -4.69
N ILE A 99 -7.86 6.12 -3.76
CA ILE A 99 -6.54 5.60 -3.37
C ILE A 99 -6.44 4.16 -3.89
#